data_AF-A0A6B2ZF21-F1
#
_entry.id   AF-A0A6B2ZF21-F1
#
_cell.length_a   1.000
_cell.length_b   1.000
_cell.length_c   1.000
_cell.angle_alpha   90.00
_cell.angle_beta   90.00
_cell.angle_gamma   90.00
#
_symmetry.space_group_name_H-M   'P 1'
#
loop_
_entity.id
_entity.type
_entity.pdbx_description
1 polymer ?
#
loop_
_entity_poly.entity_id
_entity_poly.type
_entity_poly.pdbx_seq_one_letter_code
_entity_poly.pdbx_strand_id
1 'polypeptide(L)'
;MTDTITAPWGSEQIAALEAFQTSSGMHPFTCGADRHTQAPALVPSHSGWYCPDPSCDYRQDWAHTFMTDPAAWPKPFGERHGPTPEEVREGLKVAVRAAARRRRALAFNAVQPVLAKHDRHLPLTVRQEIADAVLAAIDSDPQATT
;
A
#
# COMPACT_ATOMS: atom_id res chain seq x y z
N MET A 1 5.83 6.97 -19.88
CA MET A 1 7.10 7.70 -19.61
C MET A 1 6.70 9.15 -19.44
N THR A 2 6.97 9.76 -18.29
CA THR A 2 6.69 11.19 -18.05
C THR A 2 7.76 12.01 -18.75
N ASP A 3 7.34 13.04 -19.49
CA ASP A 3 8.26 13.97 -20.15
C ASP A 3 9.23 14.60 -19.14
N THR A 4 10.43 14.91 -19.61
CA THR A 4 11.51 15.53 -18.83
C THR A 4 11.92 16.86 -19.44
N ILE A 5 12.30 17.80 -18.59
CA ILE A 5 12.98 19.05 -18.96
C ILE A 5 14.43 19.00 -18.49
N THR A 6 15.32 19.73 -19.16
CA THR A 6 16.72 19.92 -18.76
C THR A 6 17.01 21.39 -18.46
N ALA A 7 18.03 21.65 -17.63
CA ALA A 7 18.54 23.00 -17.39
C ALA A 7 19.11 23.61 -18.71
N PRO A 8 19.14 24.95 -18.86
CA PRO A 8 18.90 25.95 -17.83
C PRO A 8 17.41 26.17 -17.50
N TRP A 9 17.10 26.30 -16.20
CA TRP A 9 15.75 26.60 -15.75
C TRP A 9 15.54 28.08 -15.47
N GLY A 10 14.34 28.58 -15.79
CA GLY A 10 13.89 29.92 -15.38
C GLY A 10 13.56 30.00 -13.90
N SER A 11 13.49 31.22 -13.35
CA SER A 11 13.18 31.43 -11.93
C SER A 11 11.83 30.85 -11.50
N GLU A 12 10.82 30.91 -12.37
CA GLU A 12 9.50 30.30 -12.12
C GLU A 12 9.58 28.77 -12.02
N GLN A 13 10.39 28.14 -12.89
CA GLN A 13 10.63 26.69 -12.84
C GLN A 13 11.36 26.31 -11.56
N ILE A 14 12.39 27.06 -11.14
CA ILE A 14 13.10 26.82 -9.88
C ILE A 14 12.13 26.90 -8.70
N ALA A 15 11.29 27.94 -8.64
CA ALA A 15 10.30 28.10 -7.57
C ALA A 15 9.28 26.96 -7.55
N ALA A 16 8.81 26.51 -8.72
CA ALA A 16 7.91 25.37 -8.83
C ALA A 16 8.59 24.06 -8.38
N LEU A 17 9.84 23.81 -8.77
CA LEU A 17 10.60 22.63 -8.35
C LEU A 17 10.84 22.59 -6.83
N GLU A 18 11.19 23.72 -6.24
CA GLU A 18 11.36 23.86 -4.79
C GLU A 18 10.03 23.62 -4.06
N ALA A 19 8.95 24.24 -4.53
CA ALA A 19 7.63 24.07 -3.95
C ALA A 19 7.10 22.63 -4.13
N PHE A 20 7.39 21.96 -5.24
CA PHE A 20 7.00 20.56 -5.47
C PHE A 20 7.63 19.63 -4.42
N GLN A 21 8.92 19.76 -4.15
CA GLN A 21 9.61 18.91 -3.16
C GLN A 21 9.17 19.17 -1.73
N THR A 22 8.73 20.39 -1.42
CA THR A 22 8.33 20.78 -0.05
C THR A 22 6.86 20.53 0.24
N SER A 23 5.98 20.53 -0.77
CA SER A 23 4.52 20.54 -0.56
C SER A 23 3.75 19.32 -1.10
N SER A 24 4.31 18.55 -2.05
CA SER A 24 3.53 17.52 -2.76
C SER A 24 3.31 16.22 -1.97
N GLY A 25 4.01 16.01 -0.85
CA GLY A 25 4.03 14.73 -0.14
C GLY A 25 4.70 13.60 -0.93
N MET A 26 5.33 13.92 -2.07
CA MET A 26 6.14 13.00 -2.88
C MET A 26 7.58 12.96 -2.37
N HIS A 27 8.30 11.88 -2.70
CA HIS A 27 9.72 11.79 -2.37
C HIS A 27 10.51 12.88 -3.12
N PRO A 28 11.35 13.67 -2.41
CA PRO A 28 12.20 14.66 -3.04
C PRO A 28 13.29 13.99 -3.88
N PHE A 29 13.88 14.74 -4.82
CA PHE A 29 15.15 14.37 -5.41
C PHE A 29 16.22 14.42 -4.33
N THR A 30 16.98 13.34 -4.21
CA THR A 30 18.03 13.20 -3.21
C THR A 30 19.39 13.00 -3.87
N CYS A 31 20.44 13.40 -3.17
CA CYS A 31 21.81 13.24 -3.64
C CYS A 31 22.16 11.77 -3.81
N GLY A 32 22.62 11.39 -5.00
CA GLY A 32 23.04 10.03 -5.34
C GLY A 32 24.49 9.71 -4.98
N ALA A 33 25.20 10.58 -4.27
CA ALA A 33 26.59 10.34 -3.89
C ALA A 33 26.70 9.46 -2.63
N ASP A 34 27.52 8.40 -2.69
CA ASP A 34 27.69 7.42 -1.61
C ASP A 34 28.32 7.97 -0.32
N ARG A 35 28.86 9.21 -0.36
CA ARG A 35 29.54 9.83 0.79
C ARG A 35 28.60 10.30 1.91
N HIS A 36 27.29 10.30 1.67
CA HIS A 36 26.32 10.75 2.67
C HIS A 36 25.73 9.59 3.47
N THR A 37 25.78 9.66 4.80
CA THR A 37 25.08 8.71 5.69
C THR A 37 23.55 8.79 5.49
N GLN A 38 23.04 9.96 5.14
CA GLN A 38 21.66 10.19 4.72
C GLN A 38 21.68 11.05 3.46
N ALA A 39 21.00 10.64 2.40
CA ALA A 39 20.99 11.37 1.14
C ALA A 39 20.24 12.72 1.29
N PRO A 40 20.93 13.88 1.28
CA PRO A 40 20.27 15.17 1.40
C PRO A 40 19.37 15.43 0.18
N ALA A 41 18.29 16.19 0.38
CA ALA A 41 17.47 16.68 -0.73
C ALA A 41 18.30 17.63 -1.60
N LEU A 42 18.15 17.52 -2.92
CA LEU A 42 18.80 18.40 -3.86
C LEU A 42 18.09 19.76 -3.91
N VAL A 43 18.87 20.81 -4.14
CA VAL A 43 18.37 22.18 -4.28
C VAL A 43 18.34 22.55 -5.76
N PRO A 44 17.23 23.09 -6.30
CA PRO A 44 17.16 23.50 -7.69
C PRO A 44 17.94 24.82 -7.92
N SER A 45 18.51 24.97 -9.10
CA SER A 45 19.21 26.20 -9.53
C SER A 45 19.03 26.40 -11.04
N HIS A 46 19.49 27.54 -11.56
CA HIS A 46 19.51 27.77 -13.01
C HIS A 46 20.32 26.72 -13.77
N SER A 47 21.31 26.08 -13.14
CA SER A 47 22.18 25.06 -13.74
C SER A 47 21.71 23.62 -13.54
N GLY A 48 20.53 23.40 -12.95
CA GLY A 48 20.06 22.08 -12.54
C GLY A 48 19.98 21.94 -11.02
N TRP A 49 19.81 20.71 -10.55
CA TRP A 49 19.88 20.37 -9.13
C TRP A 49 21.33 20.27 -8.66
N TYR A 50 21.58 20.66 -7.41
CA TYR A 50 22.87 20.49 -6.75
C TYR A 50 22.71 19.97 -5.32
N CYS A 51 23.71 19.24 -4.84
CA CYS A 51 23.79 18.85 -3.44
C CYS A 51 24.15 20.08 -2.57
N PRO A 52 23.41 20.35 -1.47
CA PRO A 52 23.71 21.49 -0.60
C PRO A 52 24.96 21.30 0.28
N ASP A 53 25.52 20.08 0.35
CA ASP A 53 26.75 19.83 1.08
C ASP A 53 27.96 20.39 0.31
N PRO A 54 28.74 21.34 0.87
CA PRO A 54 29.86 21.97 0.18
C PRO A 54 31.01 21.00 -0.14
N SER A 55 31.06 19.84 0.54
CA SER A 55 32.00 18.76 0.23
C SER A 55 31.52 17.84 -0.89
N CYS A 56 30.32 18.08 -1.43
CA CYS A 56 29.68 17.28 -2.47
C CYS A 56 29.42 18.07 -3.76
N ASP A 57 29.94 17.55 -4.86
CA ASP A 57 29.81 18.12 -6.21
C ASP A 57 28.74 17.42 -7.07
N TYR A 58 27.88 16.60 -6.46
CA TYR A 58 26.80 15.92 -7.18
C TYR A 58 25.83 16.93 -7.79
N ARG A 59 25.55 16.75 -9.08
CA ARG A 59 24.61 17.55 -9.87
C ARG A 59 23.77 16.63 -10.74
N GLN A 60 22.54 17.06 -11.03
CA GLN A 60 21.71 16.49 -12.09
C GLN A 60 20.99 17.64 -12.79
N ASP A 61 20.83 17.58 -14.10
CA ASP A 61 20.32 18.69 -14.91
C ASP A 61 18.87 18.50 -15.38
N TRP A 62 18.22 17.40 -15.00
CA TRP A 62 16.87 17.07 -15.46
C TRP A 62 15.82 17.06 -14.34
N ALA A 63 14.56 17.28 -14.71
CA ALA A 63 13.38 17.09 -13.86
C ALA A 63 12.20 16.63 -14.73
N HIS A 64 11.16 16.06 -14.13
CA HIS A 64 9.93 15.77 -14.88
C HIS A 64 9.14 17.04 -15.16
N THR A 65 8.59 17.18 -16.37
CA THR A 65 7.89 18.40 -16.83
C THR A 65 6.72 18.79 -15.92
N PHE A 66 5.96 17.81 -15.41
CA PHE A 66 4.83 18.10 -14.53
C PHE A 66 5.25 18.74 -13.20
N MET A 67 6.51 18.59 -12.78
CA MET A 67 6.99 19.18 -11.52
C MET A 67 7.17 20.70 -11.63
N THR A 68 7.34 21.23 -12.84
CA THR A 68 7.49 22.68 -13.07
C THR A 68 6.18 23.43 -13.27
N ASP A 69 5.05 22.73 -13.29
CA ASP A 69 3.73 23.34 -13.43
C ASP A 69 2.86 22.94 -12.22
N PRO A 70 2.66 23.86 -11.25
CA PRO A 70 1.78 23.62 -10.10
C PRO A 70 0.36 23.18 -10.46
N ALA A 71 -0.16 23.58 -11.62
CA ALA A 71 -1.49 23.15 -12.08
C ALA A 71 -1.50 21.68 -12.54
N ALA A 72 -0.35 21.14 -12.93
CA ALA A 72 -0.16 19.74 -13.34
C ALA A 72 0.24 18.82 -12.18
N TRP A 73 0.46 19.36 -10.97
CA TRP A 73 0.83 18.54 -9.83
C TRP A 73 -0.29 17.54 -9.51
N PRO A 74 0.06 16.29 -9.18
CA PRO A 74 -0.91 15.38 -8.62
C PRO A 74 -1.48 16.05 -7.36
N LYS A 75 -2.78 16.33 -7.36
CA LYS A 75 -3.45 16.90 -6.20
C LYS A 75 -3.09 16.05 -4.99
N PRO A 76 -2.61 16.64 -3.88
CA PRO A 76 -2.01 15.91 -2.75
C PRO A 76 -2.98 14.84 -2.31
N PHE A 77 -2.72 13.57 -2.67
CA PHE A 77 -3.68 12.46 -2.72
C PHE A 77 -5.08 12.91 -2.29
N GLY A 78 -5.74 13.69 -3.17
CA GLY A 78 -6.81 14.61 -2.78
C GLY A 78 -7.73 13.93 -1.80
N GLU A 79 -7.95 14.52 -0.61
CA GLU A 79 -8.69 13.96 0.52
C GLU A 79 -9.12 12.54 0.21
N ARG A 80 -8.23 11.55 0.38
CA ARG A 80 -8.72 10.19 0.48
C ARG A 80 -9.62 10.24 1.70
N HIS A 81 -10.89 10.53 1.48
CA HIS A 81 -11.94 10.26 2.42
C HIS A 81 -11.68 8.80 2.72
N GLY A 82 -11.20 8.54 3.95
CA GLY A 82 -11.13 7.17 4.42
C GLY A 82 -12.49 6.53 4.13
N PRO A 83 -12.53 5.20 3.98
CA PRO A 83 -13.79 4.53 3.70
C PRO A 83 -14.85 5.07 4.65
N THR A 84 -15.96 5.53 4.09
CA THR A 84 -17.08 6.04 4.85
C THR A 84 -17.50 4.98 5.89
N PRO A 85 -18.16 5.38 6.99
CA PRO A 85 -18.65 4.40 7.96
C PRO A 85 -19.52 3.28 7.34
N GLU A 86 -20.19 3.58 6.23
CA GLU A 86 -20.95 2.61 5.45
C GLU A 86 -20.05 1.63 4.68
N GLU A 87 -19.01 2.12 4.01
CA GLU A 87 -18.03 1.26 3.31
C GLU A 87 -17.24 0.38 4.29
N VAL A 88 -16.89 0.91 5.47
CA VAL A 88 -16.28 0.11 6.54
C VAL A 88 -17.23 -1.00 6.99
N ARG A 89 -18.51 -0.66 7.22
CA ARG A 89 -19.53 -1.64 7.63
C ARG A 89 -19.72 -2.73 6.57
N GLU A 90 -19.78 -2.36 5.29
CA GLU A 90 -19.94 -3.31 4.21
C GLU A 90 -18.69 -4.20 4.04
N GLY A 91 -17.49 -3.59 4.11
CA GLY A 91 -16.23 -4.33 4.13
C GLY A 91 -16.16 -5.35 5.27
N LEU A 92 -16.63 -4.98 6.47
CA LEU A 92 -16.71 -5.89 7.61
C LEU A 92 -17.67 -7.07 7.35
N LYS A 93 -18.85 -6.83 6.76
CA LYS A 93 -19.78 -7.93 6.40
C LYS A 93 -19.15 -8.89 5.40
N VAL A 94 -18.44 -8.37 4.40
CA VAL A 94 -17.73 -9.20 3.40
C VAL A 94 -16.66 -10.04 4.09
N ALA A 95 -15.86 -9.44 4.97
CA ALA A 95 -14.83 -10.14 5.74
C ALA A 95 -15.42 -11.24 6.64
N VAL A 96 -16.52 -10.96 7.34
CA VAL A 96 -17.22 -11.94 8.20
C VAL A 96 -17.73 -13.13 7.37
N ARG A 97 -18.34 -12.87 6.20
CA ARG A 97 -18.79 -13.95 5.29
C ARG A 97 -17.62 -14.79 4.77
N ALA A 98 -16.51 -14.15 4.41
CA ALA A 98 -15.31 -14.83 3.96
C ALA A 98 -14.70 -15.70 5.08
N ALA A 99 -14.64 -15.18 6.32
CA ALA A 99 -14.19 -15.91 7.49
C ALA A 99 -15.08 -17.12 7.78
N ALA A 100 -16.41 -16.98 7.73
CA ALA A 100 -17.36 -18.08 7.90
C ALA A 100 -17.14 -19.19 6.85
N ARG A 101 -16.99 -18.81 5.57
CA ARG A 101 -16.68 -19.77 4.49
C ARG A 101 -15.36 -20.50 4.73
N ARG A 102 -14.32 -19.79 5.18
CA ARG A 102 -13.01 -20.39 5.50
C ARG A 102 -13.12 -21.37 6.67
N ARG A 103 -13.82 -21.00 7.75
CA ARG A 103 -14.05 -21.88 8.92
C ARG A 103 -14.75 -23.18 8.51
N ARG A 104 -15.80 -23.08 7.68
CA ARG A 104 -16.53 -24.25 7.14
C ARG A 104 -15.64 -25.17 6.31
N ALA A 105 -14.82 -24.61 5.43
CA ALA A 105 -13.88 -25.40 4.62
C ALA A 105 -12.85 -26.13 5.50
N LEU A 106 -12.33 -25.49 6.54
CA LEU A 106 -11.40 -26.12 7.49
C LEU A 106 -12.07 -27.26 8.25
N ALA A 107 -13.26 -27.03 8.81
CA ALA A 107 -14.02 -28.06 9.52
C ALA A 107 -14.31 -29.27 8.60
N PHE A 108 -14.76 -29.02 7.38
CA PHE A 108 -15.00 -30.07 6.38
C PHE A 108 -13.73 -30.85 6.02
N ASN A 109 -12.62 -30.16 5.75
CA ASN A 109 -11.36 -30.78 5.35
C ASN A 109 -10.70 -31.57 6.48
N ALA A 110 -10.92 -31.19 7.74
CA ALA A 110 -10.38 -31.88 8.91
C ALA A 110 -10.98 -33.29 9.11
N VAL A 111 -12.19 -33.55 8.60
CA VAL A 111 -12.87 -34.85 8.74
C VAL A 111 -12.21 -35.94 7.89
N GLN A 112 -11.73 -35.58 6.68
CA GLN A 112 -11.27 -36.56 5.70
C GLN A 112 -10.06 -37.41 6.15
N PRO A 113 -8.99 -36.84 6.75
CA PRO A 113 -7.85 -37.62 7.22
C PRO A 113 -8.22 -38.63 8.30
N VAL A 114 -9.16 -38.28 9.18
CA VAL A 114 -9.63 -39.16 10.27
C VAL A 114 -10.40 -40.34 9.69
N LEU A 115 -11.35 -40.08 8.79
CA LEU A 115 -12.11 -41.14 8.12
C LEU A 115 -11.20 -42.11 7.35
N ALA A 116 -10.20 -41.59 6.63
CA ALA A 116 -9.23 -42.39 5.89
C ALA A 116 -8.41 -43.32 6.79
N LYS A 117 -7.99 -42.83 7.98
CA LYS A 117 -7.26 -43.65 8.98
C LYS A 117 -8.08 -44.87 9.46
N HIS A 118 -9.39 -44.78 9.42
CA HIS A 118 -10.32 -45.82 9.84
C HIS A 118 -10.94 -46.60 8.69
N ASP A 119 -10.45 -46.42 7.46
CA ASP A 119 -11.00 -47.01 6.23
C ASP A 119 -12.51 -46.77 6.09
N ARG A 120 -12.95 -45.56 6.46
CA ARG A 120 -14.35 -45.13 6.35
C ARG A 120 -14.49 -44.09 5.25
N HIS A 121 -15.58 -44.19 4.51
CA HIS A 121 -15.99 -43.20 3.53
C HIS A 121 -17.39 -42.68 3.86
N LEU A 122 -17.53 -41.36 3.93
CA LEU A 122 -18.81 -40.68 4.09
C LEU A 122 -19.14 -39.89 2.83
N PRO A 123 -20.43 -39.86 2.40
CA PRO A 123 -20.87 -38.96 1.35
C PRO A 123 -20.50 -37.50 1.66
N LEU A 124 -20.31 -36.70 0.59
CA LEU A 124 -19.96 -35.28 0.72
C LEU A 124 -20.99 -34.51 1.56
N THR A 125 -22.28 -34.79 1.38
CA THR A 125 -23.39 -34.18 2.11
C THR A 125 -23.30 -34.45 3.61
N VAL A 126 -23.02 -35.70 4.00
CA VAL A 126 -22.86 -36.08 5.42
C VAL A 126 -21.65 -35.39 6.04
N ARG A 127 -20.53 -35.29 5.32
CA ARG A 127 -19.35 -34.54 5.81
C ARG A 127 -19.64 -33.05 5.98
N GLN A 128 -20.50 -32.49 5.13
CA GLN A 128 -20.93 -31.10 5.21
C GLN A 128 -21.84 -30.86 6.43
N GLU A 129 -22.78 -31.76 6.70
CA GLU A 129 -23.62 -31.72 7.91
C GLU A 129 -22.80 -31.82 9.19
N ILE A 130 -21.79 -32.70 9.23
CA ILE A 130 -20.85 -32.81 10.36
C ILE A 130 -20.10 -31.50 10.58
N ALA A 131 -19.57 -30.88 9.52
CA ALA A 131 -18.85 -29.62 9.61
C ALA A 131 -19.74 -28.49 10.15
N ASP A 132 -20.99 -28.43 9.69
CA ASP A 132 -21.96 -27.43 10.14
C ASP A 132 -22.34 -27.65 11.62
N ALA A 133 -22.56 -28.90 12.05
CA ALA A 133 -22.85 -29.24 13.44
C ALA A 133 -21.70 -28.90 14.40
N VAL A 134 -20.45 -29.18 14.01
CA VAL A 134 -19.25 -28.83 14.80
C VAL A 134 -19.11 -27.32 14.96
N LEU A 135 -19.31 -26.56 13.88
CA LEU A 135 -19.25 -25.10 13.96
C LEU A 135 -20.37 -24.53 14.83
N ALA A 136 -21.59 -25.05 14.71
CA ALA A 136 -22.70 -24.64 15.58
C ALA A 136 -22.41 -24.93 17.06
N ALA A 137 -21.76 -26.07 17.37
CA ALA A 137 -21.37 -26.39 18.73
C ALA A 137 -20.30 -25.43 19.28
N ILE A 138 -19.28 -25.09 18.48
CA ILE A 138 -18.24 -24.12 18.87
C ILE A 138 -18.83 -22.73 19.06
N ASP A 139 -19.68 -22.27 18.14
CA ASP A 139 -20.31 -20.94 18.23
C ASP A 139 -21.31 -20.83 19.38
N SER A 140 -21.80 -21.96 19.91
CA SER A 140 -22.68 -22.00 21.08
C SER A 140 -21.92 -22.09 22.41
N ASP A 141 -20.59 -22.23 22.40
CA ASP A 141 -19.78 -22.34 23.62
C ASP A 141 -19.40 -20.93 24.14
N PRO A 142 -19.95 -20.48 25.27
CA PRO A 142 -19.66 -19.16 25.83
C PRO A 142 -18.22 -19.02 26.34
N GLN A 143 -17.46 -20.11 26.47
CA GLN A 143 -16.05 -20.09 26.91
C GLN A 143 -15.06 -19.98 25.74
N ALA A 144 -15.51 -20.11 24.49
CA ALA A 144 -14.64 -20.12 23.30
C ALA A 144 -14.22 -18.72 22.80
N THR A 145 -14.70 -17.63 23.41
CA THR A 145 -14.45 -16.24 22.99
C THR A 145 -13.59 -15.42 23.97
N THR A 146 -12.83 -16.07 24.84
CA THR A 146 -11.85 -15.42 25.75
C THR A 146 -10.43 -15.53 25.20
#